data_AF-A0AAN8Q1H8-F1
#
_entry.id   AF-A0AAN8Q1H8-F1
#
_cell.length_a   1.000
_cell.length_b   1.000
_cell.length_c   1.000
_cell.angle_alpha   90.00
_cell.angle_beta   90.00
_cell.angle_gamma   90.00
#
_symmetry.space_group_name_H-M   'P 1'
#
loop_
_entity.id
_entity.type
_entity.pdbx_description
1 polymer ?
#
loop_
_entity_poly.entity_id
_entity_poly.type
_entity_poly.pdbx_seq_one_letter_code
_entity_poly.pdbx_strand_id
1 'polypeptide(L)'
;MKSSAYTYVCILLAMVAVKSCGAKIFRIEAESTRPDHPLKARSNASNKTDVRLHQNDLLSFRFCLKGETSVSIKSVTFSNDGGADKCIIHINGIKVGEFVSTFATNYSKFWNVFKSSGEVGSAMKADPGCNTITLFVTSADDYGIEIDHIEVYVEDAEVNADIFRCNSD
;
A
#
# COMPACT_ATOMS: atom_id res chain seq x y z
N MET A 1 -60.23 -19.71 14.20
CA MET A 1 -59.32 -18.56 14.42
C MET A 1 -57.89 -19.01 14.16
N LYS A 2 -57.40 -18.81 12.93
CA LYS A 2 -56.03 -19.16 12.48
C LYS A 2 -55.26 -17.85 12.29
N SER A 3 -54.56 -17.41 13.33
CA SER A 3 -53.70 -16.22 13.28
C SER A 3 -52.49 -16.46 14.16
N SER A 4 -51.36 -16.85 13.57
CA SER A 4 -50.02 -16.66 14.17
C SER A 4 -48.84 -17.20 13.35
N ALA A 5 -49.06 -17.76 12.16
CA ALA A 5 -47.94 -18.34 11.38
C ALA A 5 -47.23 -17.34 10.45
N TYR A 6 -47.91 -16.27 10.03
CA TYR A 6 -47.41 -15.39 8.98
C TYR A 6 -46.50 -14.25 9.46
N THR A 7 -46.53 -13.90 10.76
CA THR A 7 -45.73 -12.79 11.30
C THR A 7 -44.25 -13.16 11.50
N TYR A 8 -43.94 -14.44 11.76
CA TYR A 8 -42.57 -14.89 12.00
C TYR A 8 -41.75 -15.10 10.72
N VAL A 9 -42.40 -15.30 9.57
CA VAL A 9 -41.72 -15.54 8.29
C VAL A 9 -41.08 -14.26 7.74
N CYS A 10 -41.66 -13.09 8.01
CA CYS A 10 -41.12 -11.81 7.53
C CYS A 10 -39.89 -11.33 8.30
N ILE A 11 -39.68 -11.76 9.55
CA ILE A 11 -38.53 -11.33 10.37
C ILE A 11 -37.27 -12.15 10.00
N LEU A 12 -37.43 -13.43 9.62
CA LEU A 12 -36.32 -14.29 9.22
C LEU A 12 -35.73 -13.95 7.84
N LEU A 13 -36.53 -13.33 6.95
CA LEU A 13 -36.09 -12.87 5.63
C LEU A 13 -35.41 -11.49 5.64
N ALA A 14 -35.42 -10.77 6.78
CA ALA A 14 -34.73 -9.48 6.94
C ALA A 14 -33.28 -9.62 7.47
N MET A 15 -32.82 -10.85 7.73
CA MET A 15 -31.38 -11.15 7.86
C MET A 15 -30.74 -11.36 6.47
N VAL A 16 -31.11 -10.52 5.49
CA VAL A 16 -30.26 -10.34 4.31
C VAL A 16 -28.96 -9.78 4.84
N ALA A 17 -27.93 -10.62 4.84
CA ALA A 17 -26.60 -10.31 5.32
C ALA A 17 -26.19 -8.92 4.83
N VAL A 18 -26.17 -7.97 5.76
CA VAL A 18 -25.44 -6.73 5.58
C VAL A 18 -23.99 -7.19 5.49
N LYS A 19 -23.50 -7.49 4.28
CA LYS A 19 -22.07 -7.60 4.02
C LYS A 19 -21.52 -6.25 4.42
N SER A 20 -20.96 -6.17 5.62
CA SER A 20 -20.22 -5.01 6.08
C SER A 20 -19.19 -4.71 5.00
N CYS A 21 -19.38 -3.60 4.29
CA CYS A 21 -18.35 -3.04 3.43
C CYS A 21 -17.29 -2.45 4.37
N GLY A 22 -16.54 -3.34 5.02
CA GLY A 22 -15.41 -2.96 5.84
C GLY A 22 -14.19 -2.85 4.95
N ALA A 23 -13.37 -1.83 5.22
CA ALA A 23 -12.09 -1.68 4.58
C ALA A 23 -10.99 -1.60 5.63
N LYS A 24 -9.79 -1.98 5.24
CA LYS A 24 -8.61 -1.99 6.11
C LYS A 24 -7.43 -1.33 5.41
N ILE A 25 -6.54 -0.76 6.21
CA ILE A 25 -5.26 -0.25 5.75
C ILE A 25 -4.18 -1.20 6.25
N PHE A 26 -3.35 -1.67 5.34
CA PHE A 26 -2.20 -2.50 5.63
C PHE A 26 -0.92 -1.73 5.32
N ARG A 27 0.06 -1.82 6.22
CA ARG A 27 1.41 -1.30 6.01
C ARG A 27 2.33 -2.41 5.54
N ILE A 28 3.11 -2.14 4.49
CA ILE A 28 4.21 -3.00 4.03
C ILE A 28 5.49 -2.18 4.12
N GLU A 29 6.42 -2.64 4.96
CA GLU A 29 7.73 -2.00 5.15
C GLU A 29 8.60 -2.23 3.90
N ALA A 30 9.30 -1.20 3.42
CA ALA A 30 10.14 -1.29 2.23
C ALA A 30 11.27 -2.29 2.40
N GLU A 31 11.90 -2.31 3.58
CA GLU A 31 13.00 -3.23 3.92
C GLU A 31 12.55 -4.69 4.07
N SER A 32 11.23 -4.95 4.11
CA SER A 32 10.69 -6.32 4.07
C SER A 32 10.65 -6.91 2.65
N THR A 33 10.80 -6.06 1.63
CA THR A 33 10.95 -6.48 0.25
C THR A 33 12.39 -6.97 0.00
N ARG A 34 12.64 -7.69 -1.11
CA ARG A 34 13.90 -8.40 -1.36
C ARG A 34 15.15 -7.49 -1.23
N PRO A 35 16.33 -8.06 -0.93
CA PRO A 35 17.53 -7.30 -0.54
C PRO A 35 18.35 -6.74 -1.73
N ASP A 36 17.74 -6.52 -2.90
CA ASP A 36 18.46 -6.06 -4.09
C ASP A 36 18.78 -4.57 -4.07
N HIS A 37 18.16 -3.80 -3.16
CA HIS A 37 18.38 -2.37 -3.02
C HIS A 37 19.17 -2.01 -1.75
N PRO A 38 19.99 -0.94 -1.78
CA PRO A 38 20.72 -0.50 -0.60
C PRO A 38 19.79 -0.08 0.54
N LEU A 39 19.92 -0.74 1.69
CA LEU A 39 19.29 -0.32 2.94
C LEU A 39 20.04 0.85 3.56
N LYS A 40 19.32 1.81 4.15
CA LYS A 40 19.93 2.90 4.93
C LYS A 40 19.36 2.95 6.33
N ALA A 41 20.25 3.13 7.29
CA ALA A 41 19.86 3.33 8.68
C ALA A 41 19.41 4.78 8.88
N ARG A 42 18.15 4.98 9.25
CA ARG A 42 17.56 6.29 9.55
C ARG A 42 16.92 6.27 10.92
N SER A 43 17.20 7.29 11.74
CA SER A 43 16.69 7.33 13.10
C SER A 43 15.16 7.47 13.16
N ASN A 44 14.55 7.99 12.09
CA ASN A 44 13.12 8.27 12.03
C ASN A 44 12.33 7.36 11.06
N ALA A 45 13.01 6.43 10.37
CA ALA A 45 12.35 5.38 9.59
C ALA A 45 11.60 4.40 10.51
N SER A 46 10.53 3.77 10.01
CA SER A 46 10.02 2.54 10.60
C SER A 46 11.15 1.51 10.67
N ASN A 47 11.21 0.78 11.78
CA ASN A 47 12.28 -0.18 12.07
C ASN A 47 13.73 0.38 11.92
N LYS A 48 13.88 1.71 11.95
CA LYS A 48 15.15 2.42 11.77
C LYS A 48 15.84 2.17 10.43
N THR A 49 15.13 1.67 9.43
CA THR A 49 15.68 1.24 8.14
C THR A 49 14.76 1.63 7.01
N ASP A 50 15.31 2.15 5.93
CA ASP A 50 14.58 2.38 4.67
C ASP A 50 15.37 1.86 3.47
N VAL A 51 14.76 1.94 2.29
CA VAL A 51 15.34 1.49 1.02
C VAL A 51 15.64 2.68 0.12
N ARG A 52 16.91 2.85 -0.27
CA ARG A 52 17.29 3.90 -1.23
C ARG A 52 17.14 3.41 -2.67
N LEU A 53 16.48 4.23 -3.48
CA LEU A 53 16.23 4.00 -4.91
C LEU A 53 16.76 5.18 -5.74
N HIS A 54 17.31 4.90 -6.91
CA HIS A 54 17.75 5.86 -7.91
C HIS A 54 16.90 5.74 -9.17
N GLN A 55 17.19 6.58 -10.16
CA GLN A 55 16.51 6.53 -11.45
C GLN A 55 16.61 5.13 -12.08
N ASN A 56 15.45 4.64 -12.54
CA ASN A 56 15.20 3.31 -13.10
C ASN A 56 15.12 2.16 -12.10
N ASP A 57 15.25 2.40 -10.80
CA ASP A 57 15.07 1.35 -9.79
C ASP A 57 13.58 0.98 -9.62
N LEU A 58 13.36 -0.29 -9.29
CA LEU A 58 12.05 -0.90 -9.08
C LEU A 58 11.98 -1.52 -7.69
N LEU A 59 11.01 -1.10 -6.88
CA LEU A 59 10.73 -1.68 -5.57
C LEU A 59 9.39 -2.43 -5.61
N SER A 60 9.40 -3.72 -5.28
CA SER A 60 8.21 -4.58 -5.42
C SER A 60 7.72 -5.12 -4.07
N PHE A 61 6.48 -4.80 -3.74
CA PHE A 61 5.76 -5.27 -2.55
C PHE A 61 4.77 -6.36 -2.94
N ARG A 62 4.72 -7.44 -2.17
CA ARG A 62 3.76 -8.54 -2.41
C ARG A 62 2.66 -8.49 -1.36
N PHE A 63 1.44 -8.78 -1.79
CA PHE A 63 0.29 -8.93 -0.91
C PHE A 63 -0.68 -9.97 -1.46
N CYS A 64 -1.54 -10.52 -0.62
CA CYS A 64 -2.54 -11.50 -1.03
C CYS A 64 -3.97 -11.07 -0.71
N LEU A 65 -4.89 -11.48 -1.58
CA LEU A 65 -6.33 -11.25 -1.46
C LEU A 65 -7.08 -12.59 -1.48
N LYS A 66 -8.19 -12.66 -0.74
CA LYS A 66 -9.05 -13.86 -0.70
C LYS A 66 -10.06 -13.91 -1.86
N GLY A 67 -10.50 -12.73 -2.31
CA GLY A 67 -11.46 -12.56 -3.39
C GLY A 67 -11.05 -11.39 -4.30
N GLU A 68 -11.85 -11.14 -5.32
CA GLU A 68 -11.70 -9.91 -6.10
C GLU A 68 -12.04 -8.71 -5.22
N THR A 69 -11.08 -7.80 -5.03
CA THR A 69 -11.19 -6.70 -4.05
C THR A 69 -10.74 -5.38 -4.66
N SER A 70 -11.38 -4.28 -4.23
CA SER A 70 -10.91 -2.94 -4.57
C SER A 70 -9.69 -2.58 -3.73
N VAL A 71 -8.58 -2.23 -4.37
CA VAL A 71 -7.31 -1.89 -3.74
C VAL A 71 -6.87 -0.50 -4.21
N SER A 72 -6.41 0.34 -3.29
CA SER A 72 -5.79 1.62 -3.60
C SER A 72 -4.56 1.88 -2.73
N ILE A 73 -3.69 2.77 -3.19
CA ILE A 73 -2.49 3.17 -2.46
C ILE A 73 -2.82 4.39 -1.60
N LYS A 74 -2.92 4.18 -0.28
CA LYS A 74 -3.29 5.26 0.64
C LYS A 74 -2.16 6.24 0.83
N SER A 75 -0.94 5.74 0.95
CA SER A 75 0.26 6.57 1.02
C SER A 75 1.54 5.79 0.72
N VAL A 76 2.55 6.49 0.24
CA VAL A 76 3.96 6.07 0.28
C VAL A 76 4.67 7.03 1.22
N THR A 77 5.35 6.48 2.23
CA THR A 77 6.18 7.26 3.15
C THR A 77 7.61 7.23 2.65
N PHE A 78 8.20 8.41 2.46
CA PHE A 78 9.52 8.57 1.86
C PHE A 78 10.33 9.71 2.49
N SER A 79 11.64 9.71 2.31
CA SER A 79 12.52 10.84 2.61
C SER A 79 13.34 11.21 1.37
N ASN A 80 13.75 12.47 1.29
CA ASN A 80 14.55 13.01 0.20
C ASN A 80 15.38 14.22 0.68
N ASP A 81 16.66 14.25 0.30
CA ASP A 81 17.59 15.38 0.53
C ASP A 81 18.33 15.73 -0.77
N GLY A 82 17.56 16.18 -1.75
CA GLY A 82 18.02 16.47 -3.10
C GLY A 82 16.97 17.17 -3.95
N GLY A 83 17.10 16.99 -5.26
CA GLY A 83 16.14 17.32 -6.30
C GLY A 83 14.82 16.58 -6.11
N ALA A 84 13.78 17.00 -6.84
CA ALA A 84 12.50 16.29 -6.81
C ALA A 84 12.57 15.03 -7.69
N ASP A 85 12.11 13.91 -7.15
CA ASP A 85 12.09 12.60 -7.81
C ASP A 85 10.66 12.21 -8.17
N LYS A 86 10.49 11.54 -9.32
CA LYS A 86 9.19 11.12 -9.81
C LYS A 86 9.04 9.60 -9.74
N CYS A 87 8.03 9.15 -9.02
CA CYS A 87 7.70 7.73 -8.83
C CYS A 87 6.36 7.38 -9.47
N ILE A 88 6.29 6.22 -10.13
CA ILE A 88 5.04 5.63 -10.64
C ILE A 88 4.74 4.37 -9.85
N ILE A 89 3.48 4.19 -9.44
CA ILE A 89 3.01 2.96 -8.83
C ILE A 89 2.23 2.13 -9.85
N HIS A 90 2.56 0.84 -9.91
CA HIS A 90 1.82 -0.17 -10.63
C HIS A 90 1.26 -1.19 -9.64
N ILE A 91 0.10 -1.76 -9.94
CA ILE A 91 -0.41 -2.96 -9.29
C ILE A 91 -0.61 -4.01 -10.40
N ASN A 92 0.03 -5.16 -10.26
CA ASN A 92 0.07 -6.23 -11.27
C ASN A 92 0.47 -5.72 -12.67
N GLY A 93 1.42 -4.79 -12.73
CA GLY A 93 1.90 -4.19 -13.97
C GLY A 93 1.00 -3.09 -14.56
N ILE A 94 -0.16 -2.82 -13.96
CA ILE A 94 -1.07 -1.74 -14.39
C ILE A 94 -0.74 -0.47 -13.59
N LYS A 95 -0.46 0.64 -14.28
CA LYS A 95 -0.22 1.94 -13.63
C LYS A 95 -1.48 2.39 -12.90
N VAL A 96 -1.37 2.61 -11.59
CA VAL A 96 -2.47 3.13 -10.76
C VAL A 96 -2.33 4.62 -10.46
N GLY A 97 -1.09 5.13 -10.37
CA GLY A 97 -0.85 6.53 -10.04
C GLY A 97 0.64 6.89 -10.05
N GLU A 98 0.92 8.15 -9.75
CA GLU A 98 2.28 8.68 -9.63
C GLU A 98 2.34 9.75 -8.53
N PHE A 99 3.53 9.94 -7.96
CA PHE A 99 3.80 11.03 -7.03
C PHE A 99 5.19 11.63 -7.28
N VAL A 100 5.40 12.85 -6.78
CA VAL A 100 6.66 13.58 -6.89
C VAL A 100 7.16 13.91 -5.49
N SER A 101 8.41 13.56 -5.19
CA SER A 101 9.06 13.90 -3.93
C SER A 101 9.23 15.43 -3.83
N THR A 102 9.29 15.97 -2.61
CA THR A 102 9.55 17.40 -2.46
C THR A 102 11.01 17.70 -2.78
N PHE A 103 11.28 18.74 -3.58
CA PHE A 103 12.61 19.34 -3.68
C PHE A 103 13.00 19.92 -2.31
N ALA A 104 14.04 19.39 -1.69
CA ALA A 104 14.53 19.87 -0.41
C ALA A 104 15.97 19.40 -0.19
N THR A 105 16.89 20.30 0.14
CA THR A 105 18.26 19.93 0.51
C THR A 105 18.72 20.59 1.81
N ASN A 106 19.39 19.83 2.67
CA ASN A 106 19.98 20.29 3.92
C ASN A 106 21.07 19.35 4.45
N TYR A 107 22.13 19.14 3.66
CA TYR A 107 23.35 18.45 4.10
C TYR A 107 23.07 17.13 4.84
N SER A 108 22.21 16.28 4.27
CA SER A 108 21.77 14.97 4.81
C SER A 108 20.74 14.99 5.95
N LYS A 109 20.30 16.16 6.42
CA LYS A 109 19.29 16.25 7.49
C LYS A 109 17.92 15.79 7.02
N PHE A 110 17.55 16.01 5.76
CA PHE A 110 16.23 15.68 5.27
C PHE A 110 16.02 14.18 5.03
N TRP A 111 17.08 13.38 5.00
CA TRP A 111 16.96 11.92 5.01
C TRP A 111 16.33 11.35 6.30
N ASN A 112 16.27 12.12 7.39
CA ASN A 112 15.54 11.72 8.60
C ASN A 112 14.17 12.42 8.71
N VAL A 113 13.73 13.11 7.66
CA VAL A 113 12.44 13.81 7.62
C VAL A 113 11.54 13.11 6.62
N PHE A 114 10.71 12.20 7.13
CA PHE A 114 9.78 11.43 6.32
C PHE A 114 8.52 12.23 6.01
N LYS A 115 8.08 12.12 4.76
CA LYS A 115 6.88 12.72 4.21
C LYS A 115 5.99 11.64 3.63
N SER A 116 4.69 11.93 3.59
CA SER A 116 3.70 11.10 2.92
C SER A 116 3.42 11.67 1.53
N SER A 117 3.28 10.80 0.53
CA SER A 117 2.78 11.17 -0.79
C SER A 117 1.31 11.61 -0.77
N GLY A 118 0.58 11.30 0.32
CA GLY A 118 -0.87 11.22 0.27
C GLY A 118 -1.35 10.06 -0.61
N GLU A 119 -2.64 10.06 -0.92
CA GLU A 119 -3.25 9.03 -1.76
C GLU A 119 -2.68 9.07 -3.19
N VAL A 120 -2.27 7.90 -3.70
CA VAL A 120 -1.62 7.80 -5.02
C VAL A 120 -2.57 7.10 -5.98
N GLY A 121 -3.09 7.86 -6.94
CA GLY A 121 -3.87 7.31 -8.03
C GLY A 121 -5.32 7.00 -7.68
N SER A 122 -5.89 6.00 -8.37
CA SER A 122 -7.26 5.54 -8.15
C SER A 122 -7.30 4.08 -7.71
N ALA A 123 -8.38 3.69 -7.04
CA ALA A 123 -8.61 2.30 -6.70
C ALA A 123 -8.77 1.44 -7.96
N MET A 124 -8.32 0.19 -7.88
CA MET A 124 -8.51 -0.80 -8.92
C MET A 124 -8.98 -2.13 -8.33
N LYS A 125 -9.69 -2.92 -9.14
CA LYS A 125 -10.02 -4.30 -8.79
C LYS A 125 -8.79 -5.18 -9.00
N ALA A 126 -8.44 -5.94 -7.99
CA ALA A 126 -7.36 -6.91 -8.02
C ALA A 126 -7.92 -8.31 -7.78
N ASP A 127 -7.36 -9.29 -8.51
CA ASP A 127 -7.80 -10.68 -8.47
C ASP A 127 -7.41 -11.37 -7.14
N PRO A 128 -8.13 -12.44 -6.75
CA PRO A 128 -7.72 -13.27 -5.63
C PRO A 128 -6.33 -13.88 -5.84
N GLY A 129 -5.62 -14.12 -4.74
CA GLY A 129 -4.27 -14.68 -4.75
C GLY A 129 -3.17 -13.64 -4.57
N CYS A 130 -1.96 -13.97 -5.04
CA CYS A 130 -0.79 -13.11 -4.87
C CYS A 130 -0.78 -11.98 -5.90
N ASN A 131 -0.72 -10.77 -5.39
CA ASN A 131 -0.66 -9.53 -6.14
C ASN A 131 0.68 -8.82 -5.86
N THR A 132 1.08 -7.93 -6.76
CA THR A 132 2.33 -7.17 -6.63
C THR A 132 2.07 -5.68 -6.82
N ILE A 133 2.59 -4.86 -5.92
CA ILE A 133 2.71 -3.41 -6.08
C ILE A 133 4.15 -3.13 -6.49
N THR A 134 4.36 -2.38 -7.57
CA THR A 134 5.69 -1.98 -8.03
C THR A 134 5.79 -0.46 -8.03
N LEU A 135 6.72 0.08 -7.25
CA LEU A 135 7.16 1.47 -7.31
C LEU A 135 8.33 1.57 -8.28
N PHE A 136 8.21 2.44 -9.27
CA PHE A 136 9.22 2.69 -10.29
C PHE A 136 9.69 4.14 -10.23
N VAL A 137 10.99 4.36 -10.04
CA VAL A 137 11.58 5.71 -10.02
C VAL A 137 11.90 6.14 -11.46
N THR A 138 11.02 6.93 -12.05
CA THR A 138 11.14 7.37 -13.46
C THR A 138 12.16 8.48 -13.67
N SER A 139 12.38 9.32 -12.66
CA SER A 139 13.29 10.45 -12.70
C SER A 139 13.78 10.68 -11.29
N ALA A 140 15.09 10.78 -11.11
CA ALA A 140 15.71 11.14 -9.84
C ALA A 140 17.00 11.92 -10.11
N ASP A 141 17.48 12.64 -9.11
CA ASP A 141 18.84 13.17 -9.17
C ASP A 141 19.89 12.11 -8.76
N ASP A 142 21.13 12.52 -8.57
CA ASP A 142 22.23 11.63 -8.17
C ASP A 142 22.10 11.07 -6.75
N TYR A 143 21.20 11.63 -5.92
CA TYR A 143 21.00 11.22 -4.53
C TYR A 143 19.86 10.21 -4.37
N GLY A 144 18.82 10.32 -5.21
CA GLY A 144 17.68 9.42 -5.23
C GLY A 144 16.66 9.68 -4.12
N ILE A 145 15.78 8.70 -3.89
CA ILE A 145 14.71 8.76 -2.89
C ILE A 145 14.83 7.58 -1.93
N GLU A 146 14.49 7.76 -0.66
CA GLU A 146 14.42 6.69 0.33
C GLU A 146 12.96 6.36 0.67
N ILE A 147 12.57 5.09 0.55
CA ILE A 147 11.22 4.60 0.81
C ILE A 147 11.20 3.85 2.13
N ASP A 148 10.30 4.26 3.03
CA ASP A 148 10.11 3.69 4.35
C ASP A 148 9.07 2.56 4.30
N HIS A 149 7.84 2.91 3.90
CA HIS A 149 6.75 1.95 3.79
C HIS A 149 5.67 2.43 2.82
N ILE A 150 4.80 1.49 2.43
CA ILE A 150 3.59 1.76 1.68
C ILE A 150 2.36 1.37 2.50
N GLU A 151 1.33 2.21 2.48
CA GLU A 151 0.03 1.94 3.07
C GLU A 151 -0.97 1.62 1.97
N VAL A 152 -1.56 0.42 2.06
CA VAL A 152 -2.47 -0.15 1.06
C VAL A 152 -3.86 -0.20 1.66
N TYR A 153 -4.82 0.44 1.02
CA TYR A 153 -6.23 0.35 1.37
C TYR A 153 -6.86 -0.82 0.62
N VAL A 154 -7.57 -1.68 1.36
CA VAL A 154 -8.23 -2.88 0.84
C VAL A 154 -9.69 -2.85 1.28
N GLU A 155 -10.61 -2.81 0.32
CA GLU A 155 -12.06 -2.79 0.53
C GLU A 155 -12.61 -4.21 0.80
N ASP A 156 -12.04 -4.88 1.80
CA ASP A 156 -12.49 -6.18 2.29
C ASP A 156 -12.27 -6.33 3.80
N ALA A 157 -13.37 -6.50 4.54
CA ALA A 157 -13.37 -6.65 5.99
C ALA A 157 -12.81 -7.99 6.46
N GLU A 158 -12.85 -9.02 5.61
CA GLU A 158 -12.43 -10.39 5.93
C GLU A 158 -10.92 -10.57 5.78
N VAL A 159 -10.24 -9.75 4.97
CA VAL A 159 -8.79 -9.79 4.84
C VAL A 159 -8.16 -9.39 6.17
N ASN A 160 -7.35 -10.28 6.76
CA ASN A 160 -6.55 -10.00 7.94
C ASN A 160 -5.07 -9.89 7.55
N ALA A 161 -4.20 -9.61 8.53
CA ALA A 161 -2.79 -9.40 8.26
C ALA A 161 -2.06 -10.66 7.75
N ASP A 162 -2.51 -11.86 8.14
CA ASP A 162 -1.92 -13.13 7.71
C ASP A 162 -2.27 -13.43 6.25
N ILE A 163 -3.55 -13.26 5.89
CA ILE A 163 -4.02 -13.33 4.49
C ILE A 163 -3.25 -12.29 3.66
N PHE A 164 -3.22 -11.03 4.10
CA PHE A 164 -2.59 -9.94 3.34
C PHE A 164 -1.10 -10.20 3.10
N ARG A 165 -0.39 -10.82 4.06
CA ARG A 165 1.04 -11.17 3.94
C ARG A 165 1.32 -12.48 3.21
N CYS A 166 0.29 -13.14 2.67
CA CYS A 166 0.41 -14.45 2.01
C CYS A 166 0.89 -15.57 2.95
N ASN A 167 0.54 -15.51 4.23
CA ASN A 167 0.92 -16.50 5.25
C ASN A 167 -0.20 -17.53 5.56
N SER A 168 -1.35 -17.42 4.90
CA SER A 168 -2.45 -18.37 5.06
C SER A 168 -2.26 -19.56 4.13
N ASP A 169 -1.87 -20.71 4.70
CA ASP A 169 -1.95 -22.04 4.07
C ASP A 169 -3.41 -22.54 4.00
#